data_AF-A0A3Q7RW89-F1
#
_entry.id   AF-A0A3Q7RW89-F1
#
_cell.length_a   1.000
_cell.length_b   1.000
_cell.length_c   1.000
_cell.angle_alpha   90.00
_cell.angle_beta   90.00
_cell.angle_gamma   90.00
#
_symmetry.space_group_name_H-M   'P 1'
#
loop_
_entity.id
_entity.type
_entity.pdbx_description
1 polymer ?
#
loop_
_entity_poly.entity_id
_entity_poly.type
_entity_poly.pdbx_seq_one_letter_code
_entity_poly.pdbx_strand_id
1 'polypeptide(L)'
;MGKLYSGKKGRLLWLPVTQELSFQKFIEQSDLLEELKYDFNEKAELRHTETQRPFVFNYYKNVLERNSKRYQALGHLLAQYIYELLEKVCKLQKVYIPPEADKEPRSFFFMSEKALLTSHRSVLLVLLQDHGVFRAGQWSQQAIIHHGLQHGSQIPCIQMALQAHYDVIVLNPNDNFVDLKMEKEWKGLLTQNIGSSSLKMVQAENVLSLQQPLQYIPKRCSNTPEEHLAYIWDYFISKTESKDVAFIVHGYGGLVFMDLLVCRKWEVMNKVYAVALIDSDHHVGHQLGSDVQLLAWIKHHCREWVTSPKPLDKPAATVLKKEFPIVSAGTEEHNLAPSSSLQSIFKYLKKALKAKTTINFSRVPSIVAVEDTSKQDQHCLYPHGVHNGRQNASVKSVRKYKLTGELSGARGIPCRLHVPSPVAGRRGPRVEVLASGSRRGATCEDILALRESTFSPRRQQVK
;
A
#
# COMPACT_ATOMS: atom_id res chain seq x y z
N MET A 1 20.96 -26.58 39.75
CA MET A 1 22.16 -26.00 39.07
C MET A 1 21.62 -25.09 37.96
N GLY A 2 21.78 -23.78 37.92
CA GLY A 2 22.89 -22.95 38.36
C GLY A 2 23.46 -22.21 37.13
N LYS A 3 22.83 -21.07 36.78
CA LYS A 3 23.28 -19.92 35.97
C LYS A 3 24.34 -20.11 34.87
N LEU A 4 24.04 -19.57 33.68
CA LEU A 4 24.80 -18.44 33.09
C LEU A 4 24.02 -17.77 31.94
N TYR A 5 23.17 -16.81 32.33
CA TYR A 5 22.88 -15.65 31.49
C TYR A 5 24.13 -14.77 31.50
N SER A 6 24.80 -14.65 30.35
CA SER A 6 25.77 -13.59 30.09
C SER A 6 25.27 -12.77 28.91
N GLY A 7 24.87 -11.53 29.21
CA GLY A 7 24.40 -10.56 28.25
C GLY A 7 25.46 -10.23 27.21
N LYS A 8 25.13 -10.51 25.95
CA LYS A 8 25.48 -9.62 24.84
C LYS A 8 24.18 -9.37 24.09
N LYS A 9 23.71 -8.12 24.09
CA LYS A 9 22.73 -7.64 23.11
C LYS A 9 23.37 -7.84 21.74
N GLY A 10 23.14 -9.00 21.14
CA GLY A 10 23.50 -9.26 19.76
C GLY A 10 22.78 -8.23 18.90
N ARG A 11 23.56 -7.36 18.26
CA ARG A 11 23.07 -6.44 17.24
C ARG A 11 22.61 -7.34 16.10
N LEU A 12 21.32 -7.69 16.08
CA LEU A 12 20.71 -8.49 15.01
C LEU A 12 20.98 -7.73 13.71
N LEU A 13 21.76 -8.30 12.78
CA LEU A 13 21.97 -7.71 11.47
C LEU A 13 20.58 -7.56 10.83
N TRP A 14 20.13 -6.32 10.70
CA TRP A 14 18.75 -5.99 10.35
C TRP A 14 18.43 -6.33 8.88
N LEU A 15 19.46 -6.50 8.05
CA LEU A 15 19.44 -7.22 6.77
C LEU A 15 20.80 -7.89 6.59
N PRO A 16 20.90 -9.22 6.40
CA PRO A 16 22.09 -9.79 5.81
C PRO A 16 22.04 -9.44 4.32
N VAL A 17 22.46 -8.23 3.95
CA VAL A 17 22.89 -7.97 2.56
C VAL A 17 24.16 -8.79 2.41
N THR A 18 23.98 -10.09 2.12
CA THR A 18 25.10 -10.98 1.87
C THR A 18 25.80 -10.53 0.60
N GLN A 19 27.04 -10.95 0.42
CA GLN A 19 27.80 -10.68 -0.81
C GLN A 19 27.07 -11.18 -2.08
N GLU A 20 26.08 -12.08 -1.93
CA GLU A 20 25.22 -12.59 -3.01
C GLU A 20 24.07 -11.66 -3.39
N LEU A 21 23.63 -10.78 -2.48
CA LEU A 21 22.55 -9.80 -2.69
C LEU A 21 23.08 -8.37 -2.78
N SER A 22 24.33 -8.19 -3.21
CA SER A 22 24.93 -6.87 -3.43
C SER A 22 24.15 -6.11 -4.51
N PHE A 23 23.85 -4.83 -4.25
CA PHE A 23 23.22 -3.96 -5.23
C PHE A 23 24.16 -3.66 -6.38
N GLN A 24 25.46 -3.56 -6.14
CA GLN A 24 26.44 -3.41 -7.22
C GLN A 24 26.41 -4.62 -8.17
N LYS A 25 26.38 -5.86 -7.65
CA LYS A 25 26.26 -7.05 -8.52
C LYS A 25 24.96 -7.05 -9.31
N PHE A 26 23.88 -6.59 -8.70
CA PHE A 26 22.59 -6.42 -9.38
C PHE A 26 22.68 -5.38 -10.51
N ILE A 27 23.39 -4.27 -10.30
CA ILE A 27 23.69 -3.28 -11.34
C ILE A 27 24.57 -3.90 -12.44
N GLU A 28 25.63 -4.63 -12.10
CA GLU A 28 26.52 -5.25 -13.09
C GLU A 28 25.80 -6.29 -13.97
N GLN A 29 24.77 -6.96 -13.44
CA GLN A 29 23.91 -7.88 -14.18
C GLN A 29 22.83 -7.18 -15.00
N SER A 30 22.52 -5.93 -14.67
CA SER A 30 21.59 -5.10 -15.40
C SER A 30 22.42 -4.28 -16.40
N ASP A 31 22.31 -4.49 -17.71
CA ASP A 31 23.12 -3.75 -18.72
C ASP A 31 22.83 -2.22 -18.77
N LEU A 32 22.27 -1.65 -17.71
CA LEU A 32 21.66 -0.34 -17.62
C LEU A 32 22.62 0.80 -17.31
N LEU A 33 23.84 0.62 -16.77
CA LEU A 33 24.81 1.74 -16.62
C LEU A 33 26.16 1.30 -16.01
N GLU A 34 27.23 1.27 -16.83
CA GLU A 34 28.62 1.15 -16.31
C GLU A 34 29.03 2.31 -15.37
N GLU A 35 28.28 3.43 -15.33
CA GLU A 35 28.62 4.63 -14.56
C GLU A 35 28.10 4.65 -13.10
N LEU A 36 27.24 3.71 -12.67
CA LEU A 36 26.67 3.70 -11.32
C LEU A 36 27.48 2.81 -10.35
N LYS A 37 28.57 3.35 -9.81
CA LYS A 37 29.44 2.69 -8.82
C LYS A 37 28.92 2.81 -7.38
N TYR A 38 27.74 2.27 -7.08
CA TYR A 38 27.13 2.34 -5.74
C TYR A 38 26.69 0.97 -5.23
N ASP A 39 26.83 0.76 -3.92
CA ASP A 39 26.32 -0.41 -3.22
C ASP A 39 25.74 -0.02 -1.85
N PHE A 40 24.95 -0.90 -1.25
CA PHE A 40 24.53 -0.76 0.13
C PHE A 40 25.60 -1.32 1.07
N ASN A 41 26.03 -0.51 2.03
CA ASN A 41 26.98 -0.96 3.06
C ASN A 41 26.30 -1.85 4.13
N GLU A 42 27.05 -2.27 5.14
CA GLU A 42 26.53 -3.11 6.25
C GLU A 42 25.38 -2.46 7.06
N LYS A 43 25.25 -1.13 6.99
CA LYS A 43 24.15 -0.37 7.60
C LYS A 43 22.96 -0.18 6.64
N ALA A 44 23.01 -0.80 5.47
CA ALA A 44 22.07 -0.62 4.37
C ALA A 44 21.94 0.83 3.89
N GLU A 45 23.05 1.60 3.94
CA GLU A 45 23.15 2.95 3.38
C GLU A 45 23.79 2.89 1.98
N LEU A 46 23.24 3.63 1.03
CA LEU A 46 23.78 3.70 -0.33
C LEU A 46 25.07 4.52 -0.34
N ARG A 47 26.19 3.89 -0.72
CA ARG A 47 27.52 4.51 -0.75
C ARG A 47 28.22 4.20 -2.06
N HIS A 48 29.04 5.16 -2.51
CA HIS A 48 29.92 4.92 -3.64
C HIS A 48 30.93 3.81 -3.27
N THR A 49 31.14 2.83 -4.15
CA THR A 49 31.92 1.62 -3.86
C THR A 49 33.38 1.95 -3.50
N GLU A 50 34.01 2.82 -4.29
CA GLU A 50 35.40 3.25 -4.06
C GLU A 50 35.53 4.34 -2.97
N THR A 51 34.76 5.43 -3.05
CA THR A 51 34.97 6.61 -2.19
C THR A 51 34.19 6.58 -0.88
N GLN A 52 33.23 5.66 -0.73
CA GLN A 52 32.31 5.57 0.42
C GLN A 52 31.49 6.85 0.66
N ARG A 53 31.42 7.76 -0.32
CA ARG A 53 30.65 9.01 -0.23
C ARG A 53 29.16 8.76 -0.52
N PRO A 54 28.26 9.61 0.02
CA PRO A 54 26.84 9.58 -0.32
C PRO A 54 26.61 9.90 -1.80
N PHE A 55 25.42 9.54 -2.31
CA PHE A 55 25.01 9.90 -3.65
C PHE A 55 24.97 11.43 -3.83
N VAL A 56 25.49 11.89 -4.97
CA VAL A 56 25.45 13.30 -5.35
C VAL A 56 24.63 13.43 -6.63
N PHE A 57 23.55 14.21 -6.57
CA PHE A 57 22.69 14.48 -7.72
C PHE A 57 23.43 15.29 -8.79
N ASN A 58 24.05 16.41 -8.41
CA ASN A 58 24.81 17.29 -9.32
C ASN A 58 26.21 16.74 -9.65
N TYR A 59 26.28 15.51 -10.16
CA TYR A 59 27.53 14.86 -10.50
C TYR A 59 28.19 15.48 -11.74
N TYR A 60 27.42 15.67 -12.81
CA TYR A 60 27.86 16.39 -14.00
C TYR A 60 27.60 17.88 -13.84
N LYS A 61 28.67 18.69 -13.81
CA LYS A 61 28.56 20.14 -13.67
C LYS A 61 27.78 20.72 -14.86
N ASN A 62 26.74 21.50 -14.57
CA ASN A 62 25.90 22.21 -15.56
C ASN A 62 25.17 21.33 -16.58
N VAL A 63 25.01 20.02 -16.32
CA VAL A 63 24.25 19.11 -17.21
C VAL A 63 23.06 18.52 -16.46
N LEU A 64 22.02 19.34 -16.26
CA LEU A 64 20.81 18.95 -15.51
C LEU A 64 20.16 17.69 -16.10
N GLU A 65 20.00 17.63 -17.42
CA GLU A 65 19.33 16.51 -18.09
C GLU A 65 20.04 15.17 -17.83
N ARG A 66 21.38 15.16 -17.89
CA ARG A 66 22.18 13.94 -17.62
C ARG A 66 22.09 13.53 -16.16
N ASN A 67 22.10 14.49 -15.23
CA ASN A 67 21.91 14.21 -13.80
C ASN A 67 20.50 13.66 -13.50
N SER A 68 19.46 14.22 -14.13
CA SER A 68 18.09 13.71 -14.03
C SER A 68 17.97 12.28 -14.55
N LYS A 69 18.52 11.97 -15.73
CA LYS A 69 18.53 10.60 -16.29
C LYS A 69 19.25 9.62 -15.37
N ARG A 70 20.40 10.01 -14.81
CA ARG A 70 21.15 9.19 -13.84
C ARG A 70 20.34 8.92 -12.57
N TYR A 71 19.64 9.92 -12.05
CA TYR A 71 18.77 9.77 -10.88
C TYR A 71 17.57 8.86 -11.15
N GLN A 72 16.93 9.00 -12.32
CA GLN A 72 15.81 8.14 -12.74
C GLN A 72 16.24 6.69 -12.95
N ALA A 73 17.40 6.47 -13.58
CA ALA A 73 17.98 5.14 -13.73
C ALA A 73 18.27 4.49 -12.37
N LEU A 74 18.87 5.24 -11.43
CA LEU A 74 19.08 4.77 -10.06
C LEU A 74 17.75 4.40 -9.38
N GLY A 75 16.73 5.25 -9.51
CA GLY A 75 15.38 4.96 -8.98
C GLY A 75 14.79 3.66 -9.51
N HIS A 76 14.92 3.42 -10.82
CA HIS A 76 14.45 2.18 -11.44
C HIS A 76 15.20 0.95 -10.92
N LEU A 77 16.53 1.01 -10.85
CA LEU A 77 17.38 -0.06 -10.33
C LEU A 77 17.06 -0.36 -8.87
N LEU A 78 16.86 0.67 -8.05
CA LEU A 78 16.46 0.52 -6.65
C LEU A 78 15.11 -0.18 -6.51
N ALA A 79 14.13 0.14 -7.35
CA ALA A 79 12.83 -0.52 -7.33
C ALA A 79 12.94 -2.02 -7.64
N GLN A 80 13.70 -2.40 -8.68
CA GLN A 80 13.91 -3.81 -9.02
C GLN A 80 14.70 -4.56 -7.95
N TYR A 81 15.74 -3.94 -7.40
CA TYR A 81 16.51 -4.50 -6.31
C TYR A 81 15.65 -4.74 -5.06
N ILE A 82 14.76 -3.81 -4.72
CA ILE A 82 13.83 -3.98 -3.61
C ILE A 82 12.87 -5.15 -3.87
N TYR A 83 12.39 -5.36 -5.09
CA TYR A 83 11.59 -6.55 -5.41
C TYR A 83 12.36 -7.84 -5.13
N GLU A 84 13.64 -7.92 -5.51
CA GLU A 84 14.47 -9.07 -5.18
C GLU A 84 14.59 -9.27 -3.66
N LEU A 85 14.74 -8.18 -2.89
CA LEU A 85 14.79 -8.26 -1.43
C LEU A 85 13.44 -8.73 -0.84
N LEU A 86 12.31 -8.28 -1.40
CA LEU A 86 10.99 -8.75 -0.96
C LEU A 86 10.81 -10.25 -1.19
N GLU A 87 11.27 -10.78 -2.33
CA GLU A 87 11.16 -12.20 -2.67
C GLU A 87 12.19 -13.05 -1.90
N LYS A 88 13.47 -12.68 -1.97
CA LYS A 88 14.57 -13.49 -1.44
C LYS A 88 14.75 -13.34 0.07
N VAL A 89 14.59 -12.13 0.61
CA VAL A 89 14.81 -11.85 2.04
C VAL A 89 13.51 -11.89 2.83
N CYS A 90 12.45 -11.23 2.36
CA CYS A 90 11.16 -11.20 3.06
C CYS A 90 10.27 -12.41 2.76
N LYS A 91 10.67 -13.28 1.82
CA LYS A 91 9.92 -14.48 1.40
C LYS A 91 8.48 -14.18 0.99
N LEU A 92 8.28 -13.04 0.33
CA LEU A 92 6.99 -12.67 -0.24
C LEU A 92 6.88 -13.18 -1.67
N GLN A 93 5.68 -13.57 -2.07
CA GLN A 93 5.37 -13.92 -3.45
C GLN A 93 4.85 -12.69 -4.20
N LYS A 94 5.30 -12.52 -5.45
CA LYS A 94 4.76 -11.53 -6.39
C LYS A 94 3.50 -12.09 -7.06
N VAL A 95 2.39 -11.37 -6.97
CA VAL A 95 1.09 -11.78 -7.54
C VAL A 95 0.62 -10.75 -8.55
N TYR A 96 0.40 -11.19 -9.79
CA TYR A 96 -0.04 -10.34 -10.89
C TYR A 96 -1.56 -10.14 -10.89
N ILE A 97 -1.99 -8.94 -11.29
CA ILE A 97 -3.39 -8.57 -11.43
C ILE A 97 -3.67 -7.94 -12.81
N PRO A 98 -4.74 -8.37 -13.51
CA PRO A 98 -5.54 -9.58 -13.25
C PRO A 98 -4.74 -10.89 -13.52
N PRO A 99 -5.14 -12.04 -12.95
CA PRO A 99 -4.43 -13.31 -13.12
C PRO A 99 -4.45 -13.81 -14.58
N GLU A 100 -5.58 -13.67 -15.28
CA GLU A 100 -5.69 -14.02 -16.70
C GLU A 100 -5.39 -12.79 -17.59
N ALA A 101 -4.14 -12.65 -18.04
CA ALA A 101 -3.79 -11.69 -19.09
C ALA A 101 -2.49 -12.08 -19.79
N ASP A 102 -2.60 -12.84 -20.87
CA ASP A 102 -1.44 -13.28 -21.66
C ASP A 102 -0.99 -12.22 -22.70
N LYS A 103 -1.75 -11.12 -22.88
CA LYS A 103 -1.51 -10.13 -23.95
C LYS A 103 -1.48 -8.67 -23.51
N GLU A 104 -1.85 -8.33 -22.27
CA GLU A 104 -1.95 -6.94 -21.80
C GLU A 104 -0.97 -6.65 -20.65
N PRO A 105 -0.51 -5.39 -20.51
CA PRO A 105 0.27 -4.98 -19.34
C PRO A 105 -0.47 -5.20 -18.03
N ARG A 106 0.21 -5.85 -17.08
CA ARG A 106 -0.34 -6.16 -15.75
C ARG A 106 0.35 -5.36 -14.67
N SER A 107 -0.40 -5.07 -13.62
CA SER A 107 0.15 -4.65 -12.33
C SER A 107 0.39 -5.88 -11.46
N PHE A 108 0.98 -5.69 -10.30
CA PHE A 108 1.21 -6.75 -9.32
C PHE A 108 1.30 -6.18 -7.91
N PHE A 109 1.22 -7.05 -6.92
CA PHE A 109 1.48 -6.74 -5.53
C PHE A 109 2.31 -7.88 -4.91
N PHE A 110 2.82 -7.70 -3.70
CA PHE A 110 3.48 -8.79 -2.96
C PHE A 110 2.63 -9.23 -1.79
N MET A 111 2.72 -10.51 -1.44
CA MET A 111 2.03 -11.05 -0.27
C MET A 111 2.81 -12.21 0.35
N SER A 112 2.54 -12.54 1.62
CA SER A 112 3.08 -13.75 2.24
C SER A 112 2.43 -15.00 1.63
N GLU A 113 3.21 -16.05 1.35
CA GLU A 113 2.76 -17.27 0.65
C GLU A 113 1.46 -17.89 1.22
N LYS A 114 1.29 -17.85 2.54
CA LYS A 114 0.15 -18.44 3.26
C LYS A 114 -0.94 -17.44 3.66
N ALA A 115 -0.83 -16.18 3.24
CA ALA A 115 -1.73 -15.12 3.69
C ALA A 115 -3.21 -15.40 3.39
N LEU A 116 -3.49 -16.12 2.30
CA LEU A 116 -4.86 -16.46 1.87
C LEU A 116 -5.27 -17.90 2.19
N LEU A 117 -4.31 -18.79 2.50
CA LEU A 117 -4.53 -20.23 2.63
C LEU A 117 -4.67 -20.71 4.09
N THR A 118 -4.34 -19.87 5.07
CA THR A 118 -4.29 -20.34 6.47
C THR A 118 -5.66 -20.30 7.14
N SER A 119 -6.18 -21.46 7.53
CA SER A 119 -7.45 -21.62 8.26
C SER A 119 -7.40 -21.22 9.74
N HIS A 120 -6.24 -20.79 10.25
CA HIS A 120 -6.11 -20.25 11.61
C HIS A 120 -6.30 -18.73 11.61
N ARG A 121 -6.92 -18.22 12.69
CA ARG A 121 -7.12 -16.78 12.89
C ARG A 121 -5.76 -16.08 13.00
N SER A 122 -5.38 -15.31 12.00
CA SER A 122 -4.17 -14.49 12.02
C SER A 122 -4.48 -13.04 11.62
N VAL A 123 -3.51 -12.16 11.84
CA VAL A 123 -3.59 -10.77 11.42
C VAL A 123 -3.02 -10.65 10.01
N LEU A 124 -3.74 -9.93 9.15
CA LEU A 124 -3.26 -9.52 7.83
C LEU A 124 -2.93 -8.03 7.87
N LEU A 125 -1.66 -7.68 7.67
CA LEU A 125 -1.18 -6.31 7.55
C LEU A 125 -1.10 -5.90 6.08
N VAL A 126 -1.76 -4.81 5.72
CA VAL A 126 -1.73 -4.23 4.39
C VAL A 126 -0.92 -2.94 4.43
N LEU A 127 0.11 -2.84 3.58
CA LEU A 127 0.95 -1.66 3.43
C LEU A 127 0.52 -0.87 2.19
N LEU A 128 0.20 0.41 2.42
CA LEU A 128 -0.23 1.34 1.39
C LEU A 128 0.65 2.59 1.44
N GLN A 129 1.36 2.83 0.35
CA GLN A 129 2.33 3.93 0.22
C GLN A 129 1.70 5.20 -0.33
N ASP A 130 2.49 6.27 -0.28
CA ASP A 130 2.17 7.56 -0.87
C ASP A 130 2.24 7.53 -2.42
N HIS A 131 1.79 8.61 -3.06
CA HIS A 131 1.88 8.83 -4.50
C HIS A 131 3.30 9.19 -4.94
N GLY A 132 3.62 8.91 -6.20
CA GLY A 132 4.89 9.30 -6.81
C GLY A 132 5.52 8.17 -7.62
N VAL A 133 6.82 8.29 -7.88
CA VAL A 133 7.57 7.38 -8.76
C VAL A 133 7.97 6.07 -8.11
N PHE A 134 7.79 5.92 -6.80
CA PHE A 134 8.19 4.74 -6.06
C PHE A 134 7.14 3.62 -6.11
N ARG A 135 7.64 2.38 -6.03
CA ARG A 135 6.88 1.14 -6.24
C ARG A 135 6.71 0.34 -4.95
N ALA A 136 6.03 -0.80 -5.03
CA ALA A 136 5.87 -1.71 -3.90
C ALA A 136 7.21 -1.98 -3.19
N GLY A 137 7.19 -1.92 -1.85
CA GLY A 137 8.40 -2.08 -1.03
C GLY A 137 9.07 -0.76 -0.65
N GLN A 138 8.58 0.39 -1.11
CA GLN A 138 9.20 1.69 -0.89
C GLN A 138 8.25 2.66 -0.17
N TRP A 139 8.80 3.42 0.78
CA TRP A 139 8.16 4.61 1.33
C TRP A 139 8.61 5.88 0.61
N SER A 140 9.91 5.97 0.28
CA SER A 140 10.47 7.13 -0.43
C SER A 140 11.81 6.79 -1.08
N GLN A 141 11.95 7.11 -2.36
CA GLN A 141 13.22 6.96 -3.09
C GLN A 141 14.30 7.89 -2.49
N GLN A 142 13.94 9.13 -2.16
CA GLN A 142 14.87 10.09 -1.55
C GLN A 142 15.38 9.57 -0.20
N ALA A 143 14.49 9.01 0.63
CA ALA A 143 14.91 8.40 1.88
C ALA A 143 15.84 7.18 1.68
N ILE A 144 15.61 6.35 0.65
CA ILE A 144 16.52 5.24 0.34
C ILE A 144 17.91 5.75 -0.03
N ILE A 145 17.98 6.78 -0.89
CA ILE A 145 19.24 7.32 -1.40
C ILE A 145 20.05 7.99 -0.29
N HIS A 146 19.41 8.78 0.57
CA HIS A 146 20.10 9.60 1.57
C HIS A 146 20.23 8.94 2.95
N HIS A 147 19.25 8.12 3.33
CA HIS A 147 19.16 7.51 4.67
C HIS A 147 19.17 5.97 4.63
N GLY A 148 19.21 5.36 3.44
CA GLY A 148 19.30 3.91 3.29
C GLY A 148 17.96 3.17 3.33
N LEU A 149 18.03 1.86 3.16
CA LEU A 149 16.86 0.98 3.13
C LEU A 149 16.10 1.00 4.46
N GLN A 150 16.76 1.31 5.57
CA GLN A 150 16.14 1.39 6.90
C GLN A 150 15.03 2.41 6.99
N HIS A 151 15.22 3.52 6.29
CA HIS A 151 14.35 4.65 6.42
C HIS A 151 13.38 4.76 5.25
N GLY A 152 13.84 4.46 4.03
CA GLY A 152 13.02 4.66 2.83
C GLY A 152 12.34 3.41 2.27
N SER A 153 12.62 2.20 2.78
CA SER A 153 11.92 0.98 2.33
C SER A 153 10.86 0.51 3.34
N GLN A 154 9.95 -0.32 2.86
CA GLN A 154 8.94 -1.01 3.67
C GLN A 154 9.48 -2.26 4.35
N ILE A 155 10.68 -2.72 3.99
CA ILE A 155 11.32 -3.94 4.51
C ILE A 155 11.38 -3.98 6.06
N PRO A 156 11.78 -2.92 6.79
CA PRO A 156 11.76 -2.97 8.26
C PRO A 156 10.34 -3.20 8.81
N CYS A 157 9.33 -2.59 8.20
CA CYS A 157 7.93 -2.78 8.57
C CYS A 157 7.47 -4.22 8.33
N ILE A 158 7.82 -4.78 7.16
CA ILE A 158 7.51 -6.16 6.77
C ILE A 158 8.16 -7.15 7.75
N GLN A 159 9.43 -6.98 8.06
CA GLN A 159 10.14 -7.84 9.01
C GLN A 159 9.52 -7.78 10.40
N MET A 160 9.16 -6.59 10.90
CA MET A 160 8.45 -6.45 12.18
C MET A 160 7.09 -7.17 12.17
N ALA A 161 6.36 -7.11 11.06
CA ALA A 161 5.09 -7.82 10.88
C ALA A 161 5.28 -9.33 10.90
N LEU A 162 6.24 -9.86 10.13
CA LEU A 162 6.56 -11.28 10.09
C LEU A 162 7.03 -11.81 11.46
N GLN A 163 7.85 -11.05 12.17
CA GLN A 163 8.26 -11.38 13.56
C GLN A 163 7.08 -11.36 14.55
N ALA A 164 6.04 -10.55 14.28
CA ALA A 164 4.80 -10.54 15.04
C ALA A 164 3.78 -11.61 14.57
N HIS A 165 4.18 -12.50 13.65
CA HIS A 165 3.34 -13.53 13.02
C HIS A 165 2.14 -12.95 12.26
N TYR A 166 2.32 -11.79 11.63
CA TYR A 166 1.33 -11.21 10.73
C TYR A 166 1.61 -11.70 9.31
N ASP A 167 0.54 -12.00 8.58
CA ASP A 167 0.59 -12.08 7.13
C ASP A 167 0.69 -10.66 6.56
N VAL A 168 1.39 -10.49 5.44
CA VAL A 168 1.61 -9.16 4.86
C VAL A 168 1.12 -9.12 3.42
N ILE A 169 0.48 -8.01 3.04
CA ILE A 169 0.25 -7.59 1.66
C ILE A 169 0.96 -6.24 1.46
N VAL A 170 1.76 -6.14 0.42
CA VAL A 170 2.46 -4.94 -0.01
C VAL A 170 1.88 -4.52 -1.37
N LEU A 171 1.11 -3.43 -1.37
CA LEU A 171 0.43 -2.94 -2.56
C LEU A 171 1.41 -2.22 -3.51
N ASN A 172 1.05 -2.10 -4.79
CA ASN A 172 1.78 -1.32 -5.78
C ASN A 172 0.86 -0.29 -6.45
N PRO A 173 0.24 0.62 -5.66
CA PRO A 173 -0.85 1.47 -6.13
C PRO A 173 -0.44 2.44 -7.24
N ASN A 174 0.86 2.74 -7.37
CA ASN A 174 1.39 3.67 -8.37
C ASN A 174 1.72 2.98 -9.71
N ASP A 175 1.71 1.64 -9.77
CA ASP A 175 2.01 0.88 -11.00
C ASP A 175 0.80 0.82 -11.93
N ASN A 176 0.46 1.97 -12.50
CA ASN A 176 -0.80 2.19 -13.21
C ASN A 176 -0.69 2.17 -14.73
N PHE A 177 0.50 2.43 -15.29
CA PHE A 177 0.69 2.56 -16.73
C PHE A 177 2.02 1.95 -17.17
N VAL A 178 2.09 1.51 -18.42
CA VAL A 178 3.36 1.27 -19.12
C VAL A 178 3.69 2.49 -19.95
N ASP A 179 4.88 3.05 -19.71
CA ASP A 179 5.47 4.05 -20.59
C ASP A 179 6.24 3.33 -21.70
N LEU A 180 5.66 3.29 -22.91
CA LEU A 180 6.28 2.64 -24.06
C LEU A 180 7.57 3.33 -24.51
N LYS A 181 7.76 4.62 -24.21
CA LYS A 181 8.98 5.35 -24.55
C LYS A 181 10.09 4.95 -23.59
N MET A 182 9.83 5.00 -22.28
CA MET A 182 10.80 4.54 -21.29
C MET A 182 11.11 3.05 -21.43
N GLU A 183 10.12 2.22 -21.74
CA GLU A 183 10.34 0.79 -21.97
C GLU A 183 11.23 0.55 -23.20
N LYS A 184 11.06 1.31 -24.28
CA LYS A 184 11.95 1.24 -25.46
C LYS A 184 13.34 1.79 -25.17
N GLU A 185 13.45 2.87 -24.39
CA GLU A 185 14.74 3.44 -24.00
C GLU A 185 15.51 2.46 -23.10
N TRP A 186 14.86 1.87 -22.11
CA TRP A 186 15.48 0.85 -21.24
C TRP A 186 15.75 -0.47 -21.95
N LYS A 187 14.83 -0.97 -22.80
CA LYS A 187 15.10 -2.15 -23.64
C LYS A 187 16.19 -1.89 -24.66
N GLY A 188 16.26 -0.68 -25.23
CA GLY A 188 17.31 -0.25 -26.15
C GLY A 188 18.69 -0.19 -25.48
N LEU A 189 18.76 0.29 -24.24
CA LEU A 189 19.97 0.22 -23.42
C LEU A 189 20.37 -1.23 -23.13
N LEU A 190 19.41 -2.13 -22.87
CA LEU A 190 19.65 -3.56 -22.65
C LEU A 190 20.07 -4.35 -23.91
N THR A 191 19.69 -3.90 -25.12
CA THR A 191 19.95 -4.65 -26.37
C THR A 191 21.17 -4.18 -27.18
N GLN A 192 21.73 -3.00 -26.89
CA GLN A 192 22.87 -2.46 -27.65
C GLN A 192 24.21 -3.17 -27.41
N ASN A 193 24.30 -4.15 -26.49
CA ASN A 193 25.57 -4.83 -26.19
C ASN A 193 25.68 -6.27 -26.73
N ILE A 194 24.71 -6.77 -27.49
CA ILE A 194 24.88 -8.01 -28.29
C ILE A 194 25.25 -7.60 -29.72
N GLY A 195 26.46 -7.06 -29.90
CA GLY A 195 27.05 -6.89 -31.23
C GLY A 195 27.80 -5.59 -31.45
N SER A 196 29.13 -5.69 -31.34
CA SER A 196 30.12 -4.85 -32.03
C SER A 196 30.32 -3.42 -31.54
N SER A 197 31.46 -3.21 -30.87
CA SER A 197 32.49 -2.25 -31.27
C SER A 197 32.13 -1.41 -32.50
N SER A 198 31.63 -0.19 -32.27
CA SER A 198 32.05 1.02 -32.98
C SER A 198 31.28 2.22 -32.43
N LEU A 199 31.99 3.05 -31.67
CA LEU A 199 31.59 4.42 -31.38
C LEU A 199 31.40 5.16 -32.71
N LYS A 200 30.15 5.32 -33.13
CA LYS A 200 29.76 6.41 -34.02
C LYS A 200 28.85 7.33 -33.22
N MET A 201 29.35 8.54 -32.94
CA MET A 201 28.55 9.66 -32.51
C MET A 201 27.34 9.78 -33.44
N VAL A 202 26.16 9.45 -32.95
CA VAL A 202 24.93 9.93 -33.57
C VAL A 202 24.82 11.39 -33.16
N GLN A 203 24.97 12.27 -34.16
CA GLN A 203 24.86 13.71 -34.02
C GLN A 203 23.54 14.06 -33.32
N ALA A 204 23.66 14.93 -32.31
CA ALA A 204 22.60 15.41 -31.45
C ALA A 204 21.71 16.45 -32.16
N GLU A 205 21.16 16.10 -33.32
CA GLU A 205 20.35 17.03 -34.13
C GLU A 205 19.05 16.33 -34.55
N ASN A 206 18.11 16.22 -33.60
CA ASN A 206 16.64 16.24 -33.79
C ASN A 206 15.88 15.65 -32.58
N VAL A 207 16.13 16.14 -31.36
CA VAL A 207 15.27 15.86 -30.18
C VAL A 207 14.49 17.12 -29.76
N LEU A 208 14.24 18.01 -30.72
CA LEU A 208 13.27 19.10 -30.58
C LEU A 208 12.07 18.81 -31.49
N SER A 209 11.26 17.84 -31.09
CA SER A 209 9.84 17.82 -31.44
C SER A 209 9.02 17.55 -30.18
N LEU A 210 8.77 18.64 -29.45
CA LEU A 210 7.72 18.74 -28.43
C LEU A 210 6.35 18.57 -29.10
N GLN A 211 5.96 17.35 -29.50
CA GLN A 211 4.59 17.03 -29.96
C GLN A 211 4.29 15.54 -30.26
N GLN A 212 5.03 14.57 -29.72
CA GLN A 212 4.57 13.17 -29.79
C GLN A 212 3.68 12.84 -28.58
N PRO A 213 2.48 12.26 -28.78
CA PRO A 213 1.61 11.88 -27.67
C PRO A 213 2.32 10.82 -26.82
N LEU A 214 2.42 11.07 -25.51
CA LEU A 214 2.87 10.06 -24.55
C LEU A 214 1.97 8.83 -24.70
N GLN A 215 2.52 7.72 -25.22
CA GLN A 215 1.80 6.46 -25.32
C GLN A 215 1.88 5.73 -23.98
N TYR A 216 1.08 6.16 -23.02
CA TYR A 216 0.85 5.41 -21.80
C TYR A 216 -0.24 4.37 -22.04
N ILE A 217 0.09 3.10 -21.81
CA ILE A 217 -0.91 2.03 -21.80
C ILE A 217 -1.36 1.81 -20.35
N PRO A 218 -2.64 2.10 -20.01
CA PRO A 218 -3.15 1.87 -18.67
C PRO A 218 -3.22 0.37 -18.34
N LYS A 219 -2.85 0.02 -17.11
CA LYS A 219 -2.86 -1.35 -16.59
C LYS A 219 -4.23 -1.66 -15.99
N ARG A 220 -4.96 -2.56 -16.65
CA ARG A 220 -6.30 -2.99 -16.25
C ARG A 220 -6.33 -3.39 -14.76
N CYS A 221 -7.43 -3.06 -14.07
CA CYS A 221 -7.63 -3.34 -12.63
C CYS A 221 -6.66 -2.59 -11.70
N SER A 222 -5.92 -1.62 -12.24
CA SER A 222 -4.92 -0.85 -11.52
C SER A 222 -4.65 0.47 -12.25
N ASN A 223 -5.64 1.07 -12.94
CA ASN A 223 -5.40 2.31 -13.70
C ASN A 223 -5.25 3.53 -12.78
N THR A 224 -5.75 3.43 -11.54
CA THR A 224 -5.51 4.39 -10.46
C THR A 224 -5.15 3.67 -9.16
N PRO A 225 -4.54 4.37 -8.19
CA PRO A 225 -4.32 3.85 -6.83
C PRO A 225 -5.58 3.27 -6.16
N GLU A 226 -6.72 3.95 -6.32
CA GLU A 226 -8.03 3.53 -5.78
C GLU A 226 -8.52 2.24 -6.43
N GLU A 227 -8.43 2.13 -7.76
CA GLU A 227 -8.79 0.91 -8.48
C GLU A 227 -7.91 -0.27 -8.07
N HIS A 228 -6.60 -0.05 -7.89
CA HIS A 228 -5.65 -1.07 -7.45
C HIS A 228 -6.01 -1.64 -6.08
N LEU A 229 -6.28 -0.78 -5.09
CA LEU A 229 -6.70 -1.22 -3.76
C LEU A 229 -8.08 -1.89 -3.80
N ALA A 230 -9.04 -1.33 -4.52
CA ALA A 230 -10.39 -1.88 -4.63
C ALA A 230 -10.37 -3.29 -5.21
N TYR A 231 -9.59 -3.53 -6.27
CA TYR A 231 -9.44 -4.85 -6.87
C TYR A 231 -8.82 -5.85 -5.90
N ILE A 232 -7.71 -5.48 -5.24
CA ILE A 232 -7.06 -6.38 -4.27
C ILE A 232 -7.98 -6.66 -3.09
N TRP A 233 -8.78 -5.68 -2.67
CA TRP A 233 -9.81 -5.90 -1.65
C TRP A 233 -10.84 -6.94 -2.10
N ASP A 234 -11.44 -6.77 -3.28
CA ASP A 234 -12.52 -7.64 -3.75
C ASP A 234 -12.10 -9.08 -3.98
N TYR A 235 -10.95 -9.27 -4.63
CA TYR A 235 -10.54 -10.59 -5.11
C TYR A 235 -9.69 -11.34 -4.08
N PHE A 236 -9.00 -10.64 -3.18
CA PHE A 236 -8.07 -11.26 -2.24
C PHE A 236 -8.48 -11.03 -0.78
N ILE A 237 -8.57 -9.77 -0.32
CA ILE A 237 -8.73 -9.49 1.12
C ILE A 237 -10.13 -9.87 1.63
N SER A 238 -11.19 -9.51 0.90
CA SER A 238 -12.59 -9.74 1.29
C SER A 238 -12.90 -11.24 1.44
N LYS A 239 -12.24 -12.08 0.64
CA LYS A 239 -12.44 -13.54 0.60
C LYS A 239 -11.77 -14.29 1.76
N THR A 240 -10.96 -13.62 2.57
CA THR A 240 -10.30 -14.28 3.72
C THR A 240 -11.24 -14.34 4.93
N GLU A 241 -11.74 -15.52 5.29
CA GLU A 241 -12.74 -15.63 6.37
C GLU A 241 -12.16 -15.46 7.80
N SER A 242 -10.90 -15.81 8.02
CA SER A 242 -10.30 -15.91 9.36
C SER A 242 -9.36 -14.76 9.74
N LYS A 243 -9.25 -13.71 8.91
CA LYS A 243 -8.20 -12.68 9.06
C LYS A 243 -8.73 -11.36 9.60
N ASP A 244 -8.14 -10.92 10.72
CA ASP A 244 -8.26 -9.57 11.25
C ASP A 244 -7.31 -8.64 10.47
N VAL A 245 -7.84 -7.62 9.79
CA VAL A 245 -7.05 -6.79 8.86
C VAL A 245 -6.57 -5.51 9.56
N ALA A 246 -5.29 -5.15 9.38
CA ALA A 246 -4.74 -3.87 9.74
C ALA A 246 -4.12 -3.17 8.53
N PHE A 247 -4.16 -1.84 8.54
CA PHE A 247 -3.52 -1.03 7.51
C PHE A 247 -2.43 -0.14 8.13
N ILE A 248 -1.30 -0.02 7.43
CA ILE A 248 -0.33 1.06 7.61
C ILE A 248 -0.28 1.83 6.30
N VAL A 249 -0.58 3.12 6.39
CA VAL A 249 -0.90 3.96 5.26
C VAL A 249 -0.11 5.25 5.34
N HIS A 250 0.56 5.66 4.27
CA HIS A 250 1.39 6.87 4.22
C HIS A 250 0.92 7.83 3.12
N GLY A 251 0.90 9.13 3.40
CA GLY A 251 0.61 10.19 2.43
C GLY A 251 -0.74 10.04 1.73
N TYR A 252 -0.73 10.15 0.40
CA TYR A 252 -1.88 9.95 -0.49
C TYR A 252 -2.57 8.60 -0.30
N GLY A 253 -1.86 7.58 0.18
CA GLY A 253 -2.46 6.29 0.52
C GLY A 253 -3.66 6.44 1.46
N GLY A 254 -3.69 7.47 2.31
CA GLY A 254 -4.83 7.72 3.18
C GLY A 254 -6.11 8.08 2.42
N LEU A 255 -5.99 8.82 1.32
CA LEU A 255 -7.11 9.09 0.41
C LEU A 255 -7.65 7.81 -0.19
N VAL A 256 -6.75 6.97 -0.69
CA VAL A 256 -7.05 5.67 -1.29
C VAL A 256 -7.75 4.75 -0.28
N PHE A 257 -7.30 4.73 0.97
CA PHE A 257 -7.96 3.98 2.04
C PHE A 257 -9.36 4.53 2.37
N MET A 258 -9.53 5.85 2.42
CA MET A 258 -10.84 6.46 2.69
C MET A 258 -11.83 6.17 1.56
N ASP A 259 -11.39 6.18 0.30
CA ASP A 259 -12.21 5.76 -0.84
C ASP A 259 -12.71 4.31 -0.69
N LEU A 260 -11.80 3.39 -0.34
CA LEU A 260 -12.16 2.00 -0.05
C LEU A 260 -13.18 1.91 1.10
N LEU A 261 -12.99 2.66 2.19
CA LEU A 261 -13.88 2.66 3.34
C LEU A 261 -15.29 3.17 2.96
N VAL A 262 -15.41 4.15 2.08
CA VAL A 262 -16.71 4.65 1.60
C VAL A 262 -17.36 3.62 0.67
N CYS A 263 -16.61 3.11 -0.32
CA CYS A 263 -17.11 2.20 -1.34
C CYS A 263 -17.45 0.79 -0.81
N ARG A 264 -16.78 0.34 0.26
CA ARG A 264 -16.92 -1.01 0.86
C ARG A 264 -17.22 -0.96 2.36
N LYS A 265 -17.96 0.07 2.78
CA LYS A 265 -18.28 0.40 4.17
C LYS A 265 -18.43 -0.80 5.11
N TRP A 266 -19.40 -1.67 4.85
CA TRP A 266 -19.72 -2.77 5.77
C TRP A 266 -18.62 -3.82 5.85
N GLU A 267 -18.03 -4.21 4.71
CA GLU A 267 -16.96 -5.20 4.69
C GLU A 267 -15.72 -4.68 5.40
N VAL A 268 -15.32 -3.43 5.14
CA VAL A 268 -14.16 -2.79 5.75
C VAL A 268 -14.37 -2.65 7.25
N MET A 269 -15.52 -2.12 7.67
CA MET A 269 -15.82 -1.90 9.10
C MET A 269 -15.86 -3.21 9.90
N ASN A 270 -16.25 -4.33 9.28
CA ASN A 270 -16.30 -5.63 9.94
C ASN A 270 -14.92 -6.30 10.04
N LYS A 271 -14.08 -6.12 9.01
CA LYS A 271 -12.84 -6.87 8.84
C LYS A 271 -11.60 -6.15 9.33
N VAL A 272 -11.56 -4.82 9.17
CA VAL A 272 -10.44 -3.99 9.59
C VAL A 272 -10.57 -3.66 11.07
N TYR A 273 -9.54 -3.95 11.86
CA TYR A 273 -9.54 -3.65 13.31
C TYR A 273 -8.70 -2.42 13.68
N ALA A 274 -7.76 -2.01 12.82
CA ALA A 274 -6.92 -0.85 13.07
C ALA A 274 -6.31 -0.31 11.78
N VAL A 275 -6.17 1.02 11.72
CA VAL A 275 -5.54 1.77 10.63
C VAL A 275 -4.55 2.75 11.25
N ALA A 276 -3.29 2.69 10.82
CA ALA A 276 -2.27 3.67 11.16
C ALA A 276 -2.02 4.56 9.95
N LEU A 277 -2.40 5.82 10.06
CA LEU A 277 -2.19 6.86 9.06
C LEU A 277 -0.88 7.57 9.39
N ILE A 278 -0.01 7.75 8.41
CA ILE A 278 1.27 8.44 8.54
C ILE A 278 1.22 9.63 7.60
N ASP A 279 1.28 10.82 8.17
CA ASP A 279 1.36 12.11 7.46
C ASP A 279 0.47 12.14 6.21
N SER A 280 -0.83 11.91 6.41
CA SER A 280 -1.75 11.49 5.35
C SER A 280 -2.55 12.67 4.79
N ASP A 281 -2.67 12.74 3.46
CA ASP A 281 -3.34 13.85 2.74
C ASP A 281 -4.88 13.83 2.83
N HIS A 282 -5.43 12.85 3.56
CA HIS A 282 -6.86 12.69 3.70
C HIS A 282 -7.55 13.84 4.47
N HIS A 283 -8.81 14.08 4.11
CA HIS A 283 -9.66 15.12 4.66
C HIS A 283 -11.00 14.48 5.04
N VAL A 284 -11.13 14.01 6.27
CA VAL A 284 -12.31 13.23 6.69
C VAL A 284 -13.65 13.91 6.36
N GLY A 285 -13.77 15.22 6.53
CA GLY A 285 -15.00 15.96 6.20
C GLY A 285 -15.35 16.00 4.71
N HIS A 286 -14.36 15.99 3.82
CA HIS A 286 -14.61 16.00 2.36
C HIS A 286 -14.88 14.59 1.84
N GLN A 287 -14.24 13.56 2.41
CA GLN A 287 -14.30 12.19 1.89
C GLN A 287 -15.48 11.41 2.44
N LEU A 288 -15.79 11.57 3.74
CA LEU A 288 -16.82 10.78 4.42
C LEU A 288 -18.15 11.53 4.55
N GLY A 289 -18.15 12.82 4.23
CA GLY A 289 -19.30 13.70 4.41
C GLY A 289 -19.79 13.71 5.86
N SER A 290 -21.11 13.59 6.04
CA SER A 290 -21.78 13.63 7.35
C SER A 290 -22.19 12.23 7.86
N ASP A 291 -21.56 11.16 7.36
CA ASP A 291 -21.90 9.79 7.78
C ASP A 291 -21.43 9.52 9.21
N VAL A 292 -22.38 9.62 10.14
CA VAL A 292 -22.13 9.46 11.59
C VAL A 292 -21.49 8.11 11.93
N GLN A 293 -21.82 7.05 11.19
CA GLN A 293 -21.28 5.71 11.48
C GLN A 293 -19.82 5.59 11.06
N LEU A 294 -19.47 6.12 9.88
CA LEU A 294 -18.08 6.15 9.41
C LEU A 294 -17.20 7.01 10.32
N LEU A 295 -17.70 8.19 10.70
CA LEU A 295 -17.00 9.09 11.63
C LEU A 295 -16.76 8.42 13.00
N ALA A 296 -17.77 7.74 13.54
CA ALA A 296 -17.61 6.97 14.78
C ALA A 296 -16.60 5.83 14.62
N TRP A 297 -16.63 5.12 13.49
CA TRP A 297 -15.73 4.01 13.25
C TRP A 297 -14.26 4.46 13.17
N ILE A 298 -13.97 5.50 12.38
CA ILE A 298 -12.60 6.03 12.26
C ILE A 298 -12.07 6.52 13.60
N LYS A 299 -12.91 7.19 14.40
CA LYS A 299 -12.55 7.63 15.75
C LYS A 299 -12.01 6.50 16.64
N HIS A 300 -12.50 5.28 16.44
CA HIS A 300 -12.12 4.12 17.24
C HIS A 300 -11.04 3.23 16.61
N HIS A 301 -10.91 3.23 15.29
CA HIS A 301 -10.03 2.30 14.56
C HIS A 301 -8.82 2.98 13.91
N CYS A 302 -8.82 4.30 13.76
CA CYS A 302 -7.73 5.06 13.14
C CYS A 302 -6.91 5.83 14.17
N ARG A 303 -5.61 5.90 13.93
CA ARG A 303 -4.70 6.84 14.60
C ARG A 303 -3.72 7.39 13.58
N GLU A 304 -3.41 8.68 13.71
CA GLU A 304 -2.54 9.37 12.77
C GLU A 304 -1.25 9.86 13.41
N TRP A 305 -0.13 9.65 12.70
CA TRP A 305 1.20 10.15 13.01
C TRP A 305 1.59 11.22 11.99
N VAL A 306 1.51 12.48 12.37
CA VAL A 306 1.84 13.62 11.49
C VAL A 306 3.26 14.12 11.71
N THR A 307 3.86 14.70 10.68
CA THR A 307 5.13 15.41 10.81
C THR A 307 4.99 16.57 11.80
N SER A 308 5.94 16.67 12.73
CA SER A 308 5.89 17.65 13.82
C SER A 308 7.25 17.78 14.49
N PRO A 309 7.62 18.98 14.97
CA PRO A 309 8.81 19.18 15.80
C PRO A 309 8.66 18.56 17.21
N LYS A 310 7.46 18.12 17.59
CA LYS A 310 7.22 17.51 18.89
C LYS A 310 7.83 16.10 18.95
N PRO A 311 8.23 15.62 20.14
CA PRO A 311 8.64 14.23 20.30
C PRO A 311 7.58 13.23 19.85
N LEU A 312 8.01 12.05 19.39
CA LEU A 312 7.15 10.94 19.00
C LEU A 312 6.03 10.71 20.02
N ASP A 313 4.83 10.41 19.53
CA ASP A 313 3.60 10.15 20.32
C ASP A 313 3.02 11.34 21.10
N LYS A 314 3.64 12.52 21.08
CA LYS A 314 3.02 13.71 21.68
C LYS A 314 1.84 14.18 20.83
N PRO A 315 0.73 14.64 21.43
CA PRO A 315 -0.40 15.15 20.68
C PRO A 315 0.02 16.27 19.71
N ALA A 316 -0.27 16.08 18.43
CA ALA A 316 -0.13 17.14 17.43
C ALA A 316 -1.43 17.96 17.48
N ALA A 317 -1.30 19.27 17.68
CA ALA A 317 -2.45 20.14 17.83
C ALA A 317 -2.82 20.71 16.47
N THR A 318 -3.90 20.21 15.88
CA THR A 318 -4.54 20.87 14.73
C THR A 318 -5.82 21.51 15.24
N VAL A 319 -5.94 22.82 15.02
CA VAL A 319 -6.99 23.71 15.58
C VAL A 319 -8.38 23.40 15.00
N LEU A 320 -8.51 22.48 14.03
CA LEU A 320 -9.76 22.16 13.36
C LEU A 320 -10.03 20.65 13.38
N LYS A 321 -11.00 20.29 14.24
CA LYS A 321 -11.81 19.07 14.29
C LYS A 321 -11.21 17.80 14.91
N LYS A 322 -12.07 17.21 15.73
CA LYS A 322 -11.83 16.31 16.86
C LYS A 322 -12.21 14.88 16.45
N GLU A 323 -11.71 14.44 15.31
CA GLU A 323 -12.28 13.29 14.60
C GLU A 323 -11.63 11.97 15.03
N PHE A 324 -10.32 11.92 15.25
CA PHE A 324 -9.59 10.75 15.77
C PHE A 324 -8.22 11.16 16.35
N PRO A 325 -7.51 10.30 17.11
CA PRO A 325 -6.26 10.68 17.76
C PRO A 325 -5.12 10.99 16.77
N ILE A 326 -4.57 12.20 16.84
CA ILE A 326 -3.41 12.64 16.05
C ILE A 326 -2.21 12.87 16.96
N VAL A 327 -1.07 12.28 16.61
CA VAL A 327 0.18 12.40 17.35
C VAL A 327 1.35 12.72 16.44
N SER A 328 2.45 13.20 17.01
CA SER A 328 3.69 13.42 16.28
C SER A 328 4.32 12.10 15.84
N ALA A 329 4.81 12.06 14.60
CA ALA A 329 5.68 11.04 14.04
C ALA A 329 7.14 11.11 14.57
N GLY A 330 7.50 12.17 15.30
CA GLY A 330 8.83 12.39 15.85
C GLY A 330 9.85 12.94 14.86
N THR A 331 9.39 13.46 13.72
CA THR A 331 10.20 14.08 12.67
C THR A 331 9.39 15.15 11.95
N GLU A 332 10.07 16.14 11.38
CA GLU A 332 9.49 17.14 10.48
C GLU A 332 9.62 16.72 9.01
N GLU A 333 10.36 15.64 8.73
CA GLU A 333 10.59 15.16 7.37
C GLU A 333 9.55 14.10 6.98
N HIS A 334 8.70 14.44 6.00
CA HIS A 334 7.66 13.57 5.46
C HIS A 334 8.19 12.18 5.07
N ASN A 335 9.31 12.15 4.35
CA ASN A 335 9.96 10.93 3.87
C ASN A 335 10.47 10.01 5.00
N LEU A 336 10.75 10.56 6.18
CA LEU A 336 11.24 9.81 7.34
C LEU A 336 10.12 9.45 8.33
N ALA A 337 8.92 10.01 8.18
CA ALA A 337 7.81 9.78 9.09
C ALA A 337 7.45 8.29 9.24
N PRO A 338 7.43 7.45 8.18
CA PRO A 338 7.15 6.02 8.33
C PRO A 338 8.16 5.28 9.21
N SER A 339 9.46 5.50 8.97
CA SER A 339 10.51 4.84 9.75
C SER A 339 10.59 5.35 11.20
N SER A 340 10.37 6.65 11.40
CA SER A 340 10.43 7.30 12.72
C SER A 340 9.29 6.87 13.65
N SER A 341 8.11 6.62 13.09
CA SER A 341 6.90 6.24 13.85
C SER A 341 6.67 4.73 13.96
N LEU A 342 7.44 3.91 13.24
CA LEU A 342 7.19 2.47 13.06
C LEU A 342 6.99 1.70 14.38
N GLN A 343 7.86 1.92 15.37
CA GLN A 343 7.74 1.22 16.66
C GLN A 343 6.45 1.59 17.41
N SER A 344 6.05 2.87 17.35
CA SER A 344 4.81 3.33 17.98
C SER A 344 3.58 2.76 17.27
N ILE A 345 3.61 2.68 15.94
CA ILE A 345 2.55 2.08 15.13
C ILE A 345 2.32 0.62 15.53
N PHE A 346 3.37 -0.20 15.59
CA PHE A 346 3.22 -1.60 16.01
C PHE A 346 2.72 -1.74 17.45
N LYS A 347 3.12 -0.84 18.35
CA LYS A 347 2.57 -0.80 19.71
C LYS A 347 1.06 -0.49 19.71
N TYR A 348 0.63 0.42 18.84
CA TYR A 348 -0.79 0.73 18.63
C TYR A 348 -1.57 -0.47 18.08
N LEU A 349 -1.11 -1.08 16.98
CA LEU A 349 -1.76 -2.25 16.38
C LEU A 349 -1.91 -3.40 17.39
N LYS A 350 -0.84 -3.70 18.14
CA LYS A 350 -0.88 -4.74 19.18
C LYS A 350 -1.89 -4.42 20.30
N LYS A 351 -2.01 -3.15 20.69
CA LYS A 351 -2.99 -2.71 21.71
C LYS A 351 -4.42 -2.83 21.17
N ALA A 352 -4.67 -2.40 19.94
CA ALA A 352 -5.97 -2.47 19.29
C ALA A 352 -6.45 -3.93 19.14
N LEU A 353 -5.55 -4.83 18.72
CA LEU A 353 -5.86 -6.25 18.60
C LEU A 353 -6.24 -6.88 19.95
N LYS A 354 -5.49 -6.56 21.02
CA LYS A 354 -5.81 -7.03 22.38
C LYS A 354 -7.18 -6.55 22.87
N ALA A 355 -7.52 -5.29 22.61
CA ALA A 355 -8.81 -4.74 22.98
C ALA A 355 -9.96 -5.45 22.25
N LYS A 356 -9.83 -5.70 20.94
CA LYS A 356 -10.80 -6.47 20.15
C LYS A 356 -11.01 -7.88 20.68
N THR A 357 -9.93 -8.60 20.98
CA THR A 357 -10.00 -9.96 21.52
C THR A 357 -10.70 -10.01 22.87
N THR A 358 -10.43 -9.03 23.76
CA THR A 358 -11.07 -8.95 25.08
C THR A 358 -12.58 -8.73 24.99
N ILE A 359 -13.03 -7.85 24.08
CA ILE A 359 -14.46 -7.60 23.84
C ILE A 359 -15.15 -8.88 23.35
N ASN A 360 -14.53 -9.62 22.44
CA ASN A 360 -15.11 -10.87 21.94
C ASN A 360 -15.26 -11.93 23.04
N PHE A 361 -14.27 -12.07 23.93
CA PHE A 361 -14.38 -13.00 25.07
C PHE A 361 -15.49 -12.62 26.05
N SER A 362 -15.70 -11.32 26.31
CA SER A 362 -16.78 -10.86 27.20
C SER A 362 -18.20 -11.05 26.62
N ARG A 363 -18.33 -11.29 25.31
CA ARG A 363 -19.62 -11.51 24.62
C ARG A 363 -19.98 -12.99 24.48
N VAL A 364 -19.12 -13.92 24.90
CA VAL A 364 -19.47 -15.35 24.97
C VAL A 364 -20.21 -15.59 26.28
N PRO A 365 -21.47 -16.06 26.28
CA PRO A 365 -22.16 -16.39 27.53
C PRO A 365 -21.44 -17.56 28.19
N SER A 366 -20.99 -17.38 29.43
CA SER A 366 -20.54 -18.48 30.27
C SER A 366 -21.74 -19.39 30.56
N ILE A 367 -21.88 -20.50 29.84
CA ILE A 367 -22.75 -21.59 30.27
C ILE A 367 -22.07 -22.21 31.48
N VAL A 368 -22.39 -21.69 32.67
CA VAL A 368 -22.12 -22.41 33.91
C VAL A 368 -23.14 -23.53 33.95
N ALA A 369 -22.69 -24.75 33.66
CA ALA A 369 -23.46 -25.94 33.97
C ALA A 369 -23.62 -25.98 35.49
N VAL A 370 -24.82 -25.65 35.96
CA VAL A 370 -25.23 -25.96 37.33
C VAL A 370 -25.53 -27.46 37.31
N GLU A 371 -24.64 -28.27 37.89
CA GLU A 371 -24.93 -29.68 38.17
C GLU A 371 -26.03 -29.72 39.23
N ASP A 372 -27.23 -30.07 38.79
CA ASP A 372 -28.38 -30.32 39.64
C ASP A 372 -28.27 -31.74 40.19
N THR A 373 -27.73 -31.89 41.40
CA THR A 373 -27.72 -33.18 42.12
C THR A 373 -29.06 -33.37 42.83
N SER A 374 -30.04 -33.97 42.15
CA SER A 374 -31.21 -34.55 42.80
C SER A 374 -31.21 -36.08 42.66
N LYS A 375 -30.99 -36.75 43.80
CA LYS A 375 -31.18 -38.18 44.00
C LYS A 375 -32.64 -38.57 43.75
N GLN A 376 -32.88 -39.68 43.04
CA GLN A 376 -34.03 -40.53 43.35
C GLN A 376 -33.81 -41.97 42.88
N ASP A 377 -33.74 -42.87 43.86
CA ASP A 377 -33.88 -44.31 43.71
C ASP A 377 -35.31 -44.67 43.28
N GLN A 378 -35.48 -45.61 42.34
CA GLN A 378 -36.14 -46.90 42.56
C GLN A 378 -36.55 -47.61 41.25
N HIS A 379 -36.01 -48.82 41.11
CA HIS A 379 -36.65 -50.08 40.72
C HIS A 379 -37.50 -50.24 39.43
N CYS A 380 -37.03 -51.24 38.66
CA CYS A 380 -37.77 -52.42 38.17
C CYS A 380 -38.22 -52.50 36.69
N LEU A 381 -37.75 -53.60 36.08
CA LEU A 381 -38.36 -54.49 35.08
C LEU A 381 -38.11 -54.23 33.58
N TYR A 382 -37.22 -55.05 33.03
CA TYR A 382 -37.23 -55.61 31.66
C TYR A 382 -38.55 -56.38 31.39
N PRO A 383 -39.03 -56.56 30.13
CA PRO A 383 -38.33 -57.41 29.16
C PRO A 383 -38.39 -57.07 27.65
N HIS A 384 -37.42 -57.69 26.97
CA HIS A 384 -37.28 -58.08 25.57
C HIS A 384 -38.42 -57.85 24.55
N GLY A 385 -38.01 -57.46 23.33
CA GLY A 385 -38.76 -57.66 22.09
C GLY A 385 -37.91 -57.45 20.84
N VAL A 386 -37.64 -58.54 20.12
CA VAL A 386 -36.91 -58.65 18.85
C VAL A 386 -37.92 -58.52 17.68
N HIS A 387 -37.63 -57.73 16.63
CA HIS A 387 -37.63 -58.20 15.22
C HIS A 387 -37.46 -57.10 14.14
N ASN A 388 -36.78 -57.56 13.08
CA ASN A 388 -36.55 -57.02 11.73
C ASN A 388 -37.75 -56.37 11.01
N GLY A 389 -37.45 -55.50 10.04
CA GLY A 389 -38.27 -55.42 8.82
C GLY A 389 -38.21 -54.10 8.04
N ARG A 390 -37.61 -54.15 6.84
CA ARG A 390 -37.70 -53.13 5.76
C ARG A 390 -39.17 -52.82 5.40
N GLN A 391 -39.48 -51.56 5.03
CA GLN A 391 -39.97 -51.18 3.69
C GLN A 391 -40.35 -49.67 3.58
N ASN A 392 -39.83 -49.06 2.51
CA ASN A 392 -40.37 -48.06 1.58
C ASN A 392 -41.54 -47.09 1.92
N ALA A 393 -41.27 -45.86 1.47
CA ALA A 393 -42.12 -44.94 0.67
C ALA A 393 -42.99 -43.85 1.34
N SER A 394 -42.59 -42.61 1.04
CA SER A 394 -43.38 -41.45 0.56
C SER A 394 -44.37 -40.76 1.52
N VAL A 395 -44.22 -39.43 1.67
CA VAL A 395 -45.14 -38.42 1.09
C VAL A 395 -44.78 -36.99 1.56
N LYS A 396 -44.48 -36.15 0.55
CA LYS A 396 -44.80 -34.72 0.32
C LYS A 396 -44.61 -33.66 1.43
N SER A 397 -43.85 -32.61 1.07
CA SER A 397 -44.45 -31.30 0.72
C SER A 397 -43.41 -30.38 0.06
N VAL A 398 -43.62 -30.08 -1.22
CA VAL A 398 -42.97 -29.01 -1.98
C VAL A 398 -44.09 -28.08 -2.44
N ARG A 399 -43.98 -26.79 -2.15
CA ARG A 399 -44.79 -25.74 -2.81
C ARG A 399 -43.84 -24.80 -3.56
N LYS A 400 -43.87 -24.91 -4.89
CA LYS A 400 -43.49 -23.85 -5.83
C LYS A 400 -44.76 -23.09 -6.21
N TYR A 401 -44.69 -21.77 -6.27
CA TYR A 401 -45.54 -20.97 -7.16
C TYR A 401 -44.65 -20.08 -8.02
N LYS A 402 -44.88 -20.17 -9.32
CA LYS A 402 -44.38 -19.33 -10.41
C LYS A 402 -45.62 -18.66 -10.98
N LEU A 403 -45.58 -17.34 -11.17
CA LEU A 403 -46.58 -16.64 -12.00
C LEU A 403 -45.85 -15.59 -12.85
N THR A 404 -46.14 -15.70 -14.14
CA THR A 404 -45.69 -14.96 -15.31
C THR A 404 -46.57 -13.73 -15.56
N GLY A 405 -46.02 -12.72 -16.25
CA GLY A 405 -46.80 -11.65 -16.88
C GLY A 405 -45.91 -10.80 -17.81
N GLU A 406 -46.15 -10.90 -19.11
CA GLU A 406 -45.50 -10.13 -20.18
C GLU A 406 -46.35 -8.91 -20.63
N LEU A 407 -45.63 -7.83 -20.95
CA LEU A 407 -45.78 -6.88 -22.08
C LEU A 407 -47.12 -6.18 -22.41
N SER A 408 -47.08 -4.84 -22.41
CA SER A 408 -47.44 -4.03 -23.59
C SER A 408 -46.78 -2.64 -23.52
N GLY A 409 -46.35 -2.12 -24.68
CA GLY A 409 -45.64 -0.86 -24.83
C GLY A 409 -46.50 0.28 -25.39
N ALA A 410 -46.00 1.51 -25.27
CA ALA A 410 -46.41 2.64 -26.11
C ALA A 410 -45.24 3.64 -26.24
N ARG A 411 -45.02 4.10 -27.47
CA ARG A 411 -43.97 5.01 -27.91
C ARG A 411 -44.41 6.48 -27.77
N GLY A 412 -43.43 7.37 -27.56
CA GLY A 412 -43.31 8.61 -28.34
C GLY A 412 -43.67 9.93 -27.65
N ILE A 413 -42.66 10.81 -27.54
CA ILE A 413 -42.58 12.20 -28.08
C ILE A 413 -41.65 13.05 -27.17
N PRO A 414 -40.81 13.95 -27.74
CA PRO A 414 -39.55 14.40 -27.15
C PRO A 414 -39.64 15.79 -26.51
N CYS A 415 -38.88 16.02 -25.43
CA CYS A 415 -38.62 17.38 -24.93
C CYS A 415 -37.24 17.85 -25.39
N ARG A 416 -37.25 18.73 -26.39
CA ARG A 416 -36.18 19.68 -26.72
C ARG A 416 -36.47 21.00 -25.99
N LEU A 417 -35.43 21.83 -25.84
CA LEU A 417 -35.34 23.21 -25.30
C LEU A 417 -34.65 23.21 -23.92
N HIS A 418 -33.62 24.01 -23.62
CA HIS A 418 -32.98 25.10 -24.35
C HIS A 418 -31.58 25.33 -23.73
N VAL A 419 -30.57 25.53 -24.56
CA VAL A 419 -29.26 26.06 -24.14
C VAL A 419 -29.35 27.58 -24.11
N PRO A 420 -28.80 28.23 -23.07
CA PRO A 420 -28.18 29.53 -23.28
C PRO A 420 -26.72 29.55 -22.81
N SER A 421 -25.87 30.15 -23.64
CA SER A 421 -24.58 30.74 -23.27
C SER A 421 -24.58 32.15 -23.86
N PRO A 422 -23.65 33.04 -23.48
CA PRO A 422 -23.14 33.38 -22.14
C PRO A 422 -23.32 34.90 -21.87
N VAL A 423 -23.35 35.33 -20.59
CA VAL A 423 -23.21 36.76 -20.25
C VAL A 423 -22.08 36.96 -19.27
N ALA A 424 -21.26 37.95 -19.60
CA ALA A 424 -20.02 38.34 -18.97
C ALA A 424 -20.17 38.96 -17.57
N GLY A 425 -19.12 38.78 -16.77
CA GLY A 425 -18.63 39.80 -15.85
C GLY A 425 -19.20 39.79 -14.43
N ARG A 426 -18.42 39.24 -13.49
CA ARG A 426 -18.15 39.87 -12.18
C ARG A 426 -16.96 39.16 -11.52
N ARG A 427 -15.93 39.94 -11.20
CA ARG A 427 -14.72 39.50 -10.48
C ARG A 427 -15.11 39.25 -9.01
N GLY A 428 -14.90 38.03 -8.52
CA GLY A 428 -14.87 37.68 -7.10
C GLY A 428 -13.42 37.64 -6.57
N PRO A 429 -13.20 37.75 -5.25
CA PRO A 429 -11.92 38.16 -4.67
C PRO A 429 -10.86 37.05 -4.74
N ARG A 430 -9.61 37.48 -4.96
CA ARG A 430 -8.40 36.66 -4.82
C ARG A 430 -8.31 36.13 -3.38
N VAL A 431 -8.30 34.81 -3.23
CA VAL A 431 -7.82 34.16 -2.01
C VAL A 431 -6.30 34.15 -2.08
N GLU A 432 -5.66 35.01 -1.29
CA GLU A 432 -4.22 34.94 -1.03
C GLU A 432 -3.94 33.68 -0.19
N VAL A 433 -3.25 32.72 -0.79
CA VAL A 433 -2.63 31.62 -0.04
C VAL A 433 -1.38 32.18 0.62
N LEU A 434 -1.49 32.50 1.90
CA LEU A 434 -0.37 32.80 2.78
C LEU A 434 0.49 31.54 2.94
N ALA A 435 1.52 31.44 2.10
CA ALA A 435 2.63 30.53 2.32
C ALA A 435 3.43 31.04 3.54
N SER A 436 3.25 30.41 4.70
CA SER A 436 4.10 30.64 5.87
C SER A 436 5.38 29.82 5.73
N GLY A 437 6.51 30.47 6.03
CA GLY A 437 7.82 30.10 5.49
C GLY A 437 8.48 28.86 6.08
N SER A 438 9.29 28.23 5.24
CA SER A 438 10.64 27.79 5.62
C SER A 438 11.59 28.16 4.47
N ARG A 439 12.49 29.13 4.70
CA ARG A 439 13.54 29.51 3.75
C ARG A 439 14.66 28.48 3.82
N ARG A 440 14.52 27.38 3.09
CA ARG A 440 15.63 26.71 2.41
C ARG A 440 15.29 26.72 0.93
N GLY A 441 16.18 27.22 0.08
CA GLY A 441 15.99 27.13 -1.36
C GLY A 441 15.85 25.66 -1.74
N ALA A 442 14.78 25.30 -2.44
CA ALA A 442 14.61 23.94 -2.96
C ALA A 442 15.80 23.58 -3.86
N THR A 443 16.43 22.44 -3.60
CA THR A 443 17.51 21.96 -4.47
C THR A 443 16.93 21.51 -5.82
N CYS A 444 17.77 21.39 -6.86
CA CYS A 444 17.31 20.84 -8.15
C CYS A 444 16.72 19.43 -8.02
N GLU A 445 17.21 18.65 -7.05
CA GLU A 445 16.68 17.33 -6.69
C GLU A 445 15.28 17.44 -6.08
N ASP A 446 15.05 18.39 -5.16
CA ASP A 446 13.72 18.64 -4.58
C ASP A 446 12.72 19.09 -5.64
N ILE A 447 13.15 19.90 -6.62
CA ILE A 447 12.30 20.35 -7.74
C ILE A 447 11.93 19.19 -8.68
N LEU A 448 12.84 18.25 -8.90
CA LEU A 448 12.56 17.05 -9.70
C LEU A 448 11.66 16.07 -8.94
N ALA A 449 11.91 15.84 -7.66
CA ALA A 449 11.04 15.05 -6.79
C ALA A 449 9.61 15.64 -6.73
N LEU A 450 9.48 16.98 -6.67
CA LEU A 450 8.19 17.68 -6.75
C LEU A 450 7.53 17.59 -8.14
N ARG A 451 8.31 17.61 -9.23
CA ARG A 451 7.78 17.37 -10.59
C ARG A 451 7.33 15.91 -10.79
N GLU A 452 7.99 14.98 -10.11
CA GLU A 452 7.69 13.55 -10.13
C GLU A 452 6.51 13.18 -9.22
N SER A 453 6.26 13.93 -8.13
CA SER A 453 5.05 13.80 -7.30
C SER A 453 3.81 14.45 -7.92
N THR A 454 3.97 15.51 -8.72
CA THR A 454 2.84 16.23 -9.35
C THR A 454 2.31 15.60 -10.65
N PHE A 455 2.84 14.44 -11.08
CA PHE A 455 2.42 13.79 -12.33
C PHE A 455 1.13 12.97 -12.16
N SER A 456 0.00 13.67 -12.01
CA SER A 456 -1.33 13.10 -12.25
C SER A 456 -1.85 13.56 -13.61
N PRO A 457 -2.19 12.68 -14.55
CA PRO A 457 -2.83 13.05 -15.81
C PRO A 457 -4.32 13.36 -15.58
N ARG A 458 -4.63 14.30 -14.69
CA ARG A 458 -5.94 14.96 -14.65
C ARG A 458 -5.75 16.42 -15.01
N ARG A 459 -5.73 16.70 -16.31
CA ARG A 459 -6.32 17.96 -16.81
C ARG A 459 -7.81 17.88 -16.51
N GLN A 460 -8.23 18.34 -15.33
CA GLN A 460 -9.62 18.74 -15.16
C GLN A 460 -9.87 19.89 -16.13
N GLN A 461 -10.63 19.60 -17.18
CA GLN A 461 -11.42 20.60 -17.88
C GLN A 461 -12.34 21.23 -16.85
N VAL A 462 -11.95 22.39 -16.33
CA VAL A 462 -12.87 23.31 -15.68
C VAL A 462 -13.69 23.93 -16.81
N LYS A 463 -14.97 23.59 -16.87
CA LYS A 463 -16.02 24.40 -17.50
C LYS A 463 -17.12 24.61 -16.49
#